data_AF-A0A3N2Q1I6-F1
#
_entry.id   AF-A0A3N2Q1I6-F1
#
_cell.length_a   1.000
_cell.length_b   1.000
_cell.length_c   1.000
_cell.angle_alpha   90.00
_cell.angle_beta   90.00
_cell.angle_gamma   90.00
#
_symmetry.space_group_name_H-M   'P 1'
#
loop_
_entity.id
_entity.type
_entity.pdbx_description
1 polymer ?
#
loop_
_entity_poly.entity_id
_entity_poly.type
_entity_poly.pdbx_seq_one_letter_code
_entity_poly.pdbx_strand_id
1 'polypeptide(L)'
;MSHFDEDTRHLVKVHVVHGFWKREDSNRIYLEEAAKQYKNVRMHIANMPEMFGTHHSKMMILFRHDDTAQVIIHTANMIPKDWTNMTNAVWKSPLLPKLSQSPDQAPRESLRNDKDAEGAAHSSEAGERFKLDLLAYLHAYDARRVGLGPLTDELAKYDFSSVRAALIASVPGRHNIQDSSRTAWGWPALGRVLKDVPVQEGRSEVVVQISSIATLGAKDHWLQNCLFDSLASSKNQRTARKPTFRVVFPTADEVRRSLDGYASGASIHTKVKSAQQAKQLEYLRPIFCHWANDTLGGKSLPKDAVVRDAGRQRAAPHIKTYIRYGEETIDWALLTSANISKQAWGEAANASREVRIASWEVGVLVWPSLLAGDEQAKMVGTFKTDMPTDDVTPPTNGKPVVGLRIPYNLPLQPYNRDEEPWVAEKSYSEPDWKGLAWNIEQ
;
A
#
# COMPACT_ATOMS: atom_id res chain seq x y z
N MET A 1 19.87 -8.32 -10.98
CA MET A 1 21.22 -7.76 -11.23
C MET A 1 21.33 -7.08 -12.60
N SER A 2 20.79 -7.65 -13.69
CA SER A 2 20.81 -7.06 -15.05
C SER A 2 20.22 -5.64 -15.18
N HIS A 3 19.37 -5.22 -14.24
CA HIS A 3 18.77 -3.88 -14.21
C HIS A 3 19.65 -2.79 -13.57
N PHE A 4 20.80 -3.14 -12.99
CA PHE A 4 21.80 -2.15 -12.62
C PHE A 4 22.62 -1.76 -13.86
N ASP A 5 23.04 -0.51 -13.90
CA ASP A 5 24.03 -0.01 -14.84
C ASP A 5 25.26 -0.94 -14.91
N GLU A 6 25.69 -1.27 -16.14
CA GLU A 6 26.68 -2.32 -16.38
C GLU A 6 28.03 -2.02 -15.73
N ASP A 7 28.45 -0.75 -15.76
CA ASP A 7 29.74 -0.30 -15.25
C ASP A 7 29.80 -0.28 -13.72
N THR A 8 28.67 -0.06 -13.06
CA THR A 8 28.63 0.10 -11.59
C THR A 8 28.03 -1.10 -10.85
N ARG A 9 27.34 -2.02 -11.54
CA ARG A 9 26.64 -3.18 -10.96
C ARG A 9 27.47 -4.00 -9.98
N HIS A 10 28.75 -4.17 -10.26
CA HIS A 10 29.65 -4.98 -9.44
C HIS A 10 30.11 -4.26 -8.15
N LEU A 11 30.00 -2.93 -8.10
CA LEU A 11 30.35 -2.09 -6.95
C LEU A 11 29.20 -1.97 -5.94
N VAL A 12 27.95 -2.07 -6.41
CA VAL A 12 26.77 -1.95 -5.56
C VAL A 12 26.66 -3.15 -4.62
N LYS A 13 26.68 -2.92 -3.30
CA LYS A 13 26.39 -3.96 -2.31
C LYS A 13 24.88 -4.15 -2.24
N VAL A 14 24.39 -5.30 -2.69
CA VAL A 14 22.95 -5.60 -2.77
C VAL A 14 22.54 -6.52 -1.62
N HIS A 15 21.56 -6.08 -0.84
CA HIS A 15 20.96 -6.88 0.23
C HIS A 15 19.53 -7.23 -0.16
N VAL A 16 19.22 -8.52 -0.25
CA VAL A 16 17.89 -9.01 -0.63
C VAL A 16 17.23 -9.65 0.58
N VAL A 17 16.12 -9.06 1.02
CA VAL A 17 15.30 -9.58 2.11
C VAL A 17 14.11 -10.35 1.54
N HIS A 18 13.92 -11.61 1.94
CA HIS A 18 12.82 -12.45 1.47
C HIS A 18 12.25 -13.34 2.56
N GLY A 19 11.02 -13.82 2.37
CA GLY A 19 10.30 -14.65 3.33
C GLY A 19 10.33 -16.15 3.06
N PHE A 20 11.18 -16.65 2.16
CA PHE A 20 11.29 -18.09 1.91
C PHE A 20 12.07 -18.76 3.04
N TRP A 21 11.39 -19.02 4.16
CA TRP A 21 12.00 -19.45 5.42
C TRP A 21 12.20 -20.97 5.52
N LYS A 22 11.37 -21.76 4.83
CA LYS A 22 11.52 -23.23 4.74
C LYS A 22 12.76 -23.57 3.91
N ARG A 23 13.56 -24.54 4.35
CA ARG A 23 14.85 -24.88 3.71
C ARG A 23 14.65 -25.59 2.38
N GLU A 24 13.59 -26.40 2.32
CA GLU A 24 13.18 -27.23 1.22
C GLU A 24 12.30 -26.50 0.17
N ASP A 25 12.03 -25.21 0.37
CA ASP A 25 11.28 -24.40 -0.60
C ASP A 25 12.08 -24.25 -1.90
N SER A 26 11.51 -24.66 -3.03
CA SER A 26 12.18 -24.62 -4.32
C SER A 26 12.55 -23.20 -4.76
N ASN A 27 11.74 -22.19 -4.40
CA ASN A 27 12.05 -20.79 -4.70
C ASN A 27 13.22 -20.30 -3.85
N ARG A 28 13.34 -20.76 -2.60
CA ARG A 28 14.50 -20.47 -1.77
C ARG A 28 15.77 -21.01 -2.40
N ILE A 29 15.78 -22.29 -2.76
CA ILE A 29 16.95 -22.96 -3.34
C ILE A 29 17.37 -22.24 -4.63
N TYR A 30 16.41 -21.98 -5.53
CA TYR A 30 16.67 -21.23 -6.75
C TYR A 30 17.25 -19.84 -6.48
N LEU A 31 16.70 -19.10 -5.52
CA LEU A 31 17.15 -17.75 -5.17
C LEU A 31 18.56 -17.75 -4.56
N GLU A 32 18.86 -18.71 -3.68
CA GLU A 32 20.20 -18.87 -3.09
C GLU A 32 21.24 -19.26 -4.15
N GLU A 33 20.92 -20.18 -5.07
CA GLU A 33 21.81 -20.54 -6.19
C GLU A 33 22.04 -19.37 -7.16
N ALA A 34 20.99 -18.62 -7.49
CA ALA A 34 21.11 -17.43 -8.33
C ALA A 34 22.00 -16.35 -7.66
N ALA A 35 21.89 -16.19 -6.34
CA ALA A 35 22.69 -15.22 -5.58
C ALA A 35 24.19 -15.57 -5.56
N LYS A 36 24.56 -16.87 -5.55
CA LYS A 36 25.97 -17.32 -5.56
C LYS A 36 26.77 -16.83 -6.78
N GLN A 37 26.09 -16.49 -7.87
CA GLN A 37 26.72 -15.94 -9.07
C GLN A 37 27.26 -14.51 -8.84
N TYR A 38 26.89 -13.84 -7.75
CA TYR A 38 27.22 -12.45 -7.48
C TYR A 38 27.86 -12.28 -6.10
N LYS A 39 29.16 -11.96 -6.05
CA LYS A 39 29.91 -11.77 -4.80
C LYS A 39 29.42 -10.58 -3.96
N ASN A 40 28.74 -9.63 -4.59
CA ASN A 40 28.21 -8.41 -3.98
C ASN A 40 26.73 -8.51 -3.57
N VAL A 41 26.11 -9.70 -3.65
CA VAL A 41 24.73 -9.95 -3.20
C VAL A 41 24.74 -10.69 -1.87
N ARG A 42 23.95 -10.22 -0.91
CA ARG A 42 23.69 -10.88 0.39
C ARG A 42 22.21 -11.15 0.57
N MET A 43 21.88 -12.38 0.95
CA MET A 43 20.51 -12.81 1.19
C MET A 43 20.17 -12.74 2.68
N HIS A 44 18.98 -12.25 3.00
CA HIS A 44 18.45 -12.14 4.35
C HIS A 44 17.07 -12.79 4.41
N ILE A 45 16.89 -13.74 5.32
CA ILE A 45 15.63 -14.46 5.49
C ILE A 45 14.84 -13.79 6.60
N ALA A 46 13.72 -13.17 6.24
CA ALA A 46 12.81 -12.57 7.19
C ALA A 46 12.22 -13.63 8.13
N ASN A 47 12.12 -13.31 9.42
CA ASN A 47 11.45 -14.20 10.37
C ASN A 47 9.95 -14.28 10.03
N MET A 48 9.43 -15.50 9.85
CA MET A 48 8.04 -15.77 9.50
C MET A 48 7.43 -16.74 10.54
N PRO A 49 7.20 -16.29 11.78
CA PRO A 49 6.81 -17.17 12.88
C PRO A 49 5.36 -17.66 12.79
N GLU A 50 4.53 -16.96 12.03
CA GLU A 50 3.09 -17.21 11.93
C GLU A 50 2.75 -18.05 10.69
N MET A 51 1.93 -19.09 10.89
CA MET A 51 1.42 -19.88 9.77
C MET A 51 0.65 -19.00 8.79
N PHE A 52 0.82 -19.29 7.50
CA PHE A 52 0.19 -18.57 6.39
C PHE A 52 0.60 -17.09 6.27
N GLY A 53 1.60 -16.65 7.04
CA GLY A 53 2.24 -15.35 6.85
C GLY A 53 3.05 -15.27 5.56
N THR A 54 3.19 -14.07 5.00
CA THR A 54 4.07 -13.79 3.85
C THR A 54 4.99 -12.59 4.13
N HIS A 55 6.22 -12.62 3.61
CA HIS A 55 7.02 -11.41 3.50
C HIS A 55 6.60 -10.66 2.22
N HIS A 56 5.66 -9.74 2.36
CA HIS A 56 4.98 -9.13 1.22
C HIS A 56 5.40 -7.68 0.96
N SER A 57 6.22 -7.14 1.85
CA SER A 57 6.83 -5.82 1.76
C SER A 57 7.73 -5.67 0.53
N LYS A 58 7.63 -4.50 -0.10
CA LYS A 58 8.29 -4.17 -1.36
C LYS A 58 8.88 -2.78 -1.20
N MET A 59 10.15 -2.76 -0.82
CA MET A 59 10.86 -1.57 -0.42
C MET A 59 12.31 -1.65 -0.91
N MET A 60 12.85 -0.51 -1.34
CA MET A 60 14.26 -0.32 -1.58
C MET A 60 14.78 0.79 -0.66
N ILE A 61 15.92 0.57 -0.04
CA ILE A 61 16.66 1.58 0.71
C ILE A 61 18.00 1.73 0.00
N LEU A 62 18.23 2.90 -0.58
CA LEU A 62 19.40 3.17 -1.40
C LEU A 62 20.35 4.06 -0.61
N PHE A 63 21.55 3.58 -0.33
CA PHE A 63 22.66 4.40 0.18
C PHE A 63 23.53 4.82 -1.01
N ARG A 64 23.74 6.13 -1.17
CA ARG A 64 24.38 6.70 -2.35
C ARG A 64 25.76 7.25 -2.01
N HIS A 65 26.59 7.40 -3.05
CA HIS A 65 27.95 7.93 -2.91
C HIS A 65 28.00 9.44 -2.62
N ASP A 66 26.91 10.16 -2.82
CA ASP A 66 26.76 11.60 -2.55
C ASP A 66 26.34 11.89 -1.09
N ASP A 67 26.57 10.93 -0.18
CA ASP A 67 26.14 10.98 1.23
C ASP A 67 24.64 11.27 1.39
N THR A 68 23.82 10.74 0.48
CA THR A 68 22.38 10.71 0.63
C THR A 68 21.83 9.29 0.69
N ALA A 69 20.69 9.13 1.34
CA ALA A 69 19.87 7.93 1.29
C ALA A 69 18.55 8.20 0.58
N GLN A 70 17.89 7.16 0.09
CA GLN A 70 16.53 7.25 -0.45
C GLN A 70 15.73 6.01 -0.10
N VAL A 71 14.50 6.21 0.40
CA VAL A 71 13.55 5.15 0.69
C VAL A 71 12.51 5.11 -0.43
N ILE A 72 12.30 3.93 -0.99
CA ILE A 72 11.34 3.68 -2.07
C ILE A 72 10.40 2.57 -1.61
N ILE A 73 9.09 2.86 -1.53
CA ILE A 73 8.06 1.87 -1.21
C ILE A 73 7.19 1.68 -2.45
N HIS A 74 7.02 0.44 -2.90
CA HIS A 74 6.35 0.12 -4.17
C HIS A 74 5.48 -1.12 -4.08
N THR A 75 4.79 -1.48 -5.16
CA THR A 75 3.86 -2.63 -5.18
C THR A 75 4.29 -3.78 -6.08
N ALA A 76 5.28 -3.59 -6.96
CA ALA A 76 5.79 -4.63 -7.86
C ALA A 76 6.71 -5.64 -7.15
N ASN A 77 6.61 -6.94 -7.47
CA ASN A 77 7.66 -7.91 -7.19
C ASN A 77 8.87 -7.68 -8.13
N MET A 78 10.05 -8.20 -7.79
CA MET A 78 11.26 -8.06 -8.61
C MET A 78 11.32 -9.09 -9.75
N ILE A 79 10.27 -9.13 -10.59
CA ILE A 79 10.16 -9.97 -11.78
C ILE A 79 9.64 -9.16 -12.98
N PRO A 80 10.06 -9.44 -14.23
CA PRO A 80 9.73 -8.61 -15.39
C PRO A 80 8.23 -8.33 -15.59
N LYS A 81 7.38 -9.35 -15.35
CA LYS A 81 5.93 -9.26 -15.50
C LYS A 81 5.33 -8.07 -14.74
N ASP A 82 5.69 -7.91 -13.47
CA ASP A 82 5.13 -6.87 -12.62
C ASP A 82 5.55 -5.45 -13.06
N TRP A 83 6.68 -5.30 -13.76
CA TRP A 83 7.18 -4.01 -14.23
C TRP A 83 6.78 -3.66 -15.67
N THR A 84 6.23 -4.61 -16.43
CA THR A 84 5.94 -4.43 -17.86
C THR A 84 4.46 -4.08 -18.10
N ASN A 85 3.54 -4.99 -17.76
CA ASN A 85 2.14 -4.91 -18.19
C ASN A 85 1.12 -4.81 -17.02
N MET A 86 1.60 -4.80 -15.77
CA MET A 86 0.75 -4.69 -14.59
C MET A 86 0.69 -3.26 -14.08
N THR A 87 -0.46 -2.85 -13.51
CA THR A 87 -0.52 -1.57 -12.79
C THR A 87 0.13 -1.72 -11.43
N ASN A 88 1.23 -0.99 -11.23
CA ASN A 88 1.93 -0.83 -9.97
C ASN A 88 2.14 0.66 -9.66
N ALA A 89 2.51 0.97 -8.43
CA ALA A 89 2.93 2.31 -8.05
C ALA A 89 4.19 2.29 -7.18
N VAL A 90 4.82 3.46 -7.14
CA VAL A 90 6.04 3.73 -6.40
C VAL A 90 5.85 5.05 -5.66
N TRP A 91 6.11 5.05 -4.36
CA TRP A 91 6.44 6.24 -3.60
C TRP A 91 7.94 6.32 -3.40
N LYS A 92 8.51 7.50 -3.59
CA LYS A 92 9.92 7.79 -3.36
C LYS A 92 10.03 8.91 -2.34
N SER A 93 10.85 8.72 -1.32
CA SER A 93 11.25 9.82 -0.45
C SER A 93 12.06 10.85 -1.26
N PRO A 94 12.18 12.10 -0.77
CA PRO A 94 13.28 12.97 -1.15
C PRO A 94 14.63 12.29 -0.92
N LEU A 95 15.70 12.86 -1.48
CA LEU A 95 17.06 12.49 -1.07
C LEU A 95 17.25 12.94 0.39
N LEU A 96 17.65 12.00 1.22
CA LEU A 96 17.84 12.16 2.66
C LEU A 96 19.31 12.44 2.90
N PRO A 97 19.74 13.65 3.27
CA PRO A 97 21.15 13.94 3.48
C PRO A 97 21.68 13.27 4.75
N LYS A 98 22.95 12.89 4.76
CA LYS A 98 23.61 12.39 5.97
C LYS A 98 23.70 13.49 7.02
N LEU A 99 23.38 13.16 8.26
CA LEU A 99 23.52 14.08 9.39
C LEU A 99 25.01 14.38 9.60
N SER A 100 25.36 15.67 9.69
CA SER A 100 26.71 16.09 10.05
C SER A 100 27.03 15.59 11.45
N GLN A 101 28.11 14.81 11.60
CA GLN A 101 28.67 14.47 12.91
C GLN A 101 29.33 15.71 13.50
N SER A 102 28.55 16.60 14.11
CA SER A 102 29.10 17.66 14.95
C SER A 102 29.54 17.02 16.28
N PRO A 103 30.80 17.17 16.71
CA PRO A 103 31.30 16.57 17.96
C PRO A 103 30.61 17.07 19.26
N ASP A 104 29.69 18.05 19.17
CA ASP A 104 29.30 18.91 20.30
C ASP A 104 27.79 19.19 20.42
N GLN A 105 26.91 18.22 20.13
CA GLN A 105 25.47 18.39 20.41
C GLN A 105 24.95 17.41 21.45
N ALA A 106 25.00 17.85 22.71
CA ALA A 106 24.03 17.47 23.73
C ALA A 106 22.59 17.76 23.24
N PRO A 107 21.55 17.09 23.78
CA PRO A 107 20.18 17.22 23.28
C PRO A 107 19.72 18.67 23.43
N ARG A 108 19.52 19.37 22.30
CA ARG A 108 18.91 20.70 22.29
C ARG A 108 17.40 20.55 22.36
N GLU A 109 16.83 20.70 23.55
CA GLU A 109 15.46 21.20 23.70
C GLU A 109 15.42 22.63 23.16
N SER A 110 15.06 22.80 21.88
CA SER A 110 14.88 24.13 21.33
C SER A 110 13.46 24.61 21.56
N LEU A 111 13.28 25.42 22.60
CA LEU A 111 12.21 26.41 22.67
C LEU A 111 12.36 27.37 21.48
N ARG A 112 11.45 27.30 20.51
CA ARG A 112 11.32 28.30 19.43
C ARG A 112 9.99 29.02 19.60
N ASN A 113 10.05 30.35 19.73
CA ASN A 113 8.88 31.22 19.77
C ASN A 113 8.38 31.54 18.35
N ASP A 114 7.12 31.15 18.10
CA ASP A 114 6.01 31.69 17.31
C ASP A 114 6.25 32.73 16.19
N LYS A 115 5.84 32.38 14.96
CA LYS A 115 4.52 32.74 14.37
C LYS A 115 4.40 32.32 12.89
N ASP A 116 5.50 31.94 12.25
CA ASP A 116 5.53 31.31 10.90
C ASP A 116 5.91 29.81 10.96
N ALA A 117 5.98 29.24 12.16
CA ALA A 117 6.63 27.95 12.44
C ALA A 117 5.68 26.75 12.54
N GLU A 118 4.36 26.94 12.60
CA GLU A 118 3.42 25.82 12.83
C GLU A 118 3.39 24.84 11.64
N GLY A 119 3.33 25.34 10.40
CA GLY A 119 3.37 24.49 9.19
C GLY A 119 4.71 23.77 9.01
N ALA A 120 5.83 24.44 9.30
CA ALA A 120 7.17 23.84 9.21
C ALA A 120 7.42 22.82 10.33
N ALA A 121 6.97 23.08 11.57
CA ALA A 121 7.13 22.21 12.72
C ALA A 121 6.36 20.89 12.56
N HIS A 122 5.10 20.94 12.13
CA HIS A 122 4.30 19.73 11.86
C HIS A 122 4.91 18.90 10.72
N SER A 123 5.50 19.54 9.72
CA SER A 123 6.10 18.86 8.57
C SER A 123 7.43 18.17 8.91
N SER A 124 8.24 18.77 9.79
CA SER A 124 9.46 18.17 10.33
C SER A 124 9.14 17.02 11.28
N GLU A 125 8.08 17.14 12.08
CA GLU A 125 7.62 16.10 12.99
C GLU A 125 7.16 14.84 12.24
N ALA A 126 6.46 15.00 11.12
CA ALA A 126 6.04 13.87 10.28
C ALA A 126 7.24 13.08 9.73
N GLY A 127 8.29 13.78 9.30
CA GLY A 127 9.52 13.15 8.82
C GLY A 127 10.25 12.36 9.91
N GLU A 128 10.39 12.94 11.11
CA GLU A 128 10.98 12.25 12.27
C GLU A 128 10.12 11.07 12.73
N ARG A 129 8.79 11.18 12.67
CA ARG A 129 7.90 10.07 12.97
C ARG A 129 8.06 8.94 11.95
N PHE A 130 8.11 9.26 10.66
CA PHE A 130 8.37 8.28 9.61
C PHE A 130 9.70 7.56 9.84
N LYS A 131 10.77 8.30 10.16
CA LYS A 131 12.08 7.73 10.50
C LYS A 131 11.98 6.75 11.67
N LEU A 132 11.35 7.18 12.76
CA LEU A 132 11.18 6.34 13.95
C LEU A 132 10.44 5.04 13.63
N ASP A 133 9.31 5.13 12.94
CA ASP A 133 8.50 3.96 12.61
C ASP A 133 9.22 3.04 11.62
N LEU A 134 9.99 3.59 10.66
CA LEU A 134 10.78 2.80 9.72
C LEU A 134 11.95 2.07 10.40
N LEU A 135 12.67 2.74 11.30
CA LEU A 135 13.75 2.10 12.06
C LEU A 135 13.18 1.00 12.97
N ALA A 136 12.05 1.23 13.64
CA ALA A 136 11.37 0.21 14.41
C ALA A 136 10.94 -1.00 13.55
N TYR A 137 10.45 -0.75 12.34
CA TYR A 137 10.06 -1.78 11.37
C TYR A 137 11.27 -2.62 10.94
N LEU A 138 12.40 -1.98 10.64
CA LEU A 138 13.63 -2.66 10.23
C LEU A 138 14.26 -3.44 11.40
N HIS A 139 14.31 -2.87 12.60
CA HIS A 139 14.81 -3.57 13.79
C HIS A 139 13.97 -4.80 14.15
N ALA A 140 12.68 -4.83 13.81
CA ALA A 140 11.86 -6.00 14.04
C ALA A 140 12.35 -7.24 13.27
N TYR A 141 13.04 -7.09 12.14
CA TYR A 141 13.68 -8.21 11.44
C TYR A 141 14.82 -8.81 12.27
N ASP A 142 15.56 -8.00 13.02
CA ASP A 142 16.72 -8.42 13.79
C ASP A 142 16.41 -9.06 15.14
N ALA A 143 15.13 -9.15 15.53
CA ALA A 143 14.72 -9.90 16.71
C ALA A 143 15.22 -11.36 16.72
N ARG A 144 15.58 -11.91 15.55
CA ARG A 144 16.19 -13.24 15.36
C ARG A 144 17.58 -13.19 14.70
N ARG A 145 18.28 -12.05 14.74
CA ARG A 145 19.62 -11.80 14.17
C ARG A 145 19.70 -12.04 12.65
N VAL A 146 18.77 -11.48 11.89
CA VAL A 146 18.77 -11.55 10.40
C VAL A 146 19.93 -10.75 9.78
N GLY A 147 20.59 -9.89 10.57
CA GLY A 147 21.82 -9.20 10.19
C GLY A 147 21.55 -7.91 9.41
N LEU A 148 20.37 -7.31 9.59
CA LEU A 148 20.02 -6.00 9.05
C LEU A 148 20.47 -4.86 9.96
N GLY A 149 20.81 -5.13 11.21
CA GLY A 149 21.16 -4.14 12.23
C GLY A 149 22.14 -3.08 11.74
N PRO A 150 23.30 -3.47 11.15
CA PRO A 150 24.26 -2.51 10.62
C PRO A 150 23.70 -1.60 9.50
N LEU A 151 22.76 -2.09 8.69
CA LEU A 151 22.11 -1.28 7.64
C LEU A 151 21.08 -0.32 8.25
N THR A 152 20.33 -0.79 9.25
CA THR A 152 19.39 0.04 10.01
C THR A 152 20.12 1.15 10.76
N ASP A 153 21.25 0.83 11.40
CA ASP A 153 22.12 1.78 12.10
C ASP A 153 22.75 2.79 11.14
N GLU A 154 23.07 2.39 9.90
CA GLU A 154 23.52 3.32 8.88
C GLU A 154 22.38 4.26 8.44
N LEU A 155 21.17 3.73 8.23
CA LEU A 155 19.99 4.54 7.88
C LEU A 155 19.65 5.59 8.95
N ALA A 156 19.84 5.25 10.23
CA ALA A 156 19.60 6.16 11.34
C ALA A 156 20.43 7.45 11.26
N LYS A 157 21.54 7.44 10.52
CA LYS A 157 22.44 8.60 10.34
C LYS A 157 21.96 9.60 9.30
N TYR A 158 20.84 9.36 8.62
CA TYR A 158 20.30 10.27 7.60
C TYR A 158 19.16 11.12 8.14
N ASP A 159 19.00 12.32 7.60
CA ASP A 159 17.95 13.27 7.94
C ASP A 159 16.66 12.97 7.17
N PHE A 160 15.56 12.82 7.90
CA PHE A 160 14.23 12.54 7.35
C PHE A 160 13.29 13.75 7.44
N SER A 161 13.78 14.91 7.89
CA SER A 161 13.00 16.13 8.07
C SER A 161 12.27 16.62 6.80
N SER A 162 12.70 16.19 5.61
CA SER A 162 12.08 16.49 4.31
C SER A 162 10.96 15.51 3.92
N VAL A 163 10.80 14.40 4.62
CA VAL A 163 9.76 13.40 4.33
C VAL A 163 8.38 13.98 4.69
N ARG A 164 7.42 13.80 3.78
CA ARG A 164 6.02 14.23 3.91
C ARG A 164 5.07 13.03 3.74
N ALA A 165 5.27 12.00 4.56
CA ALA A 165 4.46 10.78 4.56
C ALA A 165 4.43 10.17 5.96
N ALA A 166 3.37 9.42 6.27
CA ALA A 166 3.33 8.55 7.45
C ALA A 166 3.54 7.09 7.02
N LEU A 167 4.35 6.34 7.78
CA LEU A 167 4.58 4.92 7.52
C LEU A 167 3.42 4.10 8.09
N ILE A 168 2.82 3.25 7.28
CA ILE A 168 1.85 2.24 7.72
C ILE A 168 2.40 0.87 7.37
N ALA A 169 2.74 0.08 8.38
CA ALA A 169 3.41 -1.20 8.20
C ALA A 169 2.82 -2.29 9.10
N SER A 170 3.17 -3.53 8.77
CA SER A 170 2.79 -4.71 9.53
C SER A 170 4.01 -5.56 9.81
N VAL A 171 4.12 -6.01 11.06
CA VAL A 171 5.20 -6.88 11.55
C VAL A 171 4.56 -8.14 12.13
N PRO A 172 4.98 -9.35 11.75
CA PRO A 172 4.45 -10.59 12.32
C PRO A 172 4.65 -10.66 13.84
N GLY A 173 3.60 -11.04 14.57
CA GLY A 173 3.62 -11.15 16.03
C GLY A 173 2.30 -10.76 16.68
N ARG A 174 2.31 -10.65 18.00
CA ARG A 174 1.19 -10.18 18.82
C ARG A 174 1.51 -8.79 19.34
N HIS A 175 0.60 -7.86 19.09
CA HIS A 175 0.80 -6.44 19.40
C HIS A 175 -0.35 -5.94 20.25
N ASN A 176 -0.05 -5.37 21.41
CA ASN A 176 -1.07 -4.83 22.30
C ASN A 176 -1.59 -3.49 21.75
N ILE A 177 -2.91 -3.37 21.55
CA ILE A 177 -3.51 -2.15 20.97
C ILE A 177 -3.48 -0.95 21.91
N GLN A 178 -3.26 -1.17 23.20
CA GLN A 178 -3.12 -0.15 24.22
C GLN A 178 -1.67 0.19 24.53
N ASP A 179 -0.72 -0.49 23.89
CA ASP A 179 0.68 -0.17 24.05
C ASP A 179 0.90 1.32 23.70
N SER A 180 1.45 2.04 24.66
CA SER A 180 1.84 3.45 24.55
C SER A 180 3.17 3.62 23.82
N SER A 181 3.77 2.53 23.32
CA SER A 181 4.88 2.59 22.40
C SER A 181 4.58 3.52 21.23
N ARG A 182 5.64 4.19 20.76
CA ARG A 182 5.52 5.20 19.69
C ARG A 182 5.11 4.57 18.36
N THR A 183 5.40 3.30 18.12
CA THR A 183 5.11 2.60 16.87
C THR A 183 4.10 1.49 17.06
N ALA A 184 3.08 1.44 16.20
CA ALA A 184 2.10 0.36 16.14
C ALA A 184 2.13 -0.27 14.75
N TRP A 185 1.48 -1.43 14.61
CA TRP A 185 1.42 -2.19 13.35
C TRP A 185 -0.01 -2.51 12.94
N GLY A 186 -0.24 -2.73 11.65
CA GLY A 186 -1.53 -3.20 11.10
C GLY A 186 -2.67 -2.18 11.22
N TRP A 187 -3.91 -2.68 11.33
CA TRP A 187 -5.10 -1.83 11.42
C TRP A 187 -5.08 -0.89 12.65
N PRO A 188 -4.54 -1.26 13.83
CA PRO A 188 -4.42 -0.31 14.93
C PRO A 188 -3.53 0.89 14.60
N ALA A 189 -2.41 0.68 13.89
CA ALA A 189 -1.51 1.76 13.46
C ALA A 189 -2.21 2.71 12.50
N LEU A 190 -2.90 2.16 11.50
CA LEU A 190 -3.70 2.92 10.55
C LEU A 190 -4.75 3.78 11.26
N GLY A 191 -5.52 3.19 12.17
CA GLY A 191 -6.52 3.93 12.95
C GLY A 191 -5.91 5.00 13.86
N ARG A 192 -4.72 4.76 14.43
CA ARG A 192 -4.00 5.78 15.23
C ARG A 192 -3.59 6.97 14.37
N VAL A 193 -2.96 6.75 13.22
CA VAL A 193 -2.50 7.83 12.33
C VAL A 193 -3.69 8.62 11.77
N LEU A 194 -4.76 7.93 11.33
CA LEU A 194 -5.92 8.60 10.75
C LEU A 194 -6.69 9.47 11.75
N LYS A 195 -6.57 9.24 13.08
CA LYS A 195 -7.13 10.15 14.09
C LYS A 195 -6.52 11.54 14.09
N ASP A 196 -5.38 11.74 13.44
CA ASP A 196 -4.75 13.05 13.32
C ASP A 196 -4.98 13.69 11.94
N VAL A 197 -5.66 12.99 11.02
CA VAL A 197 -5.91 13.45 9.65
C VAL A 197 -7.26 14.17 9.57
N PRO A 198 -7.31 15.46 9.19
CA PRO A 198 -8.56 16.18 8.97
C PRO A 198 -9.27 15.64 7.72
N VAL A 199 -10.60 15.62 7.77
CA VAL A 199 -11.42 15.18 6.64
C VAL A 199 -12.57 16.14 6.34
N GLN A 200 -13.01 16.20 5.08
CA GLN A 200 -14.16 16.99 4.67
C GLN A 200 -15.45 16.56 5.40
N GLU A 201 -16.32 17.54 5.67
CA GLU A 201 -17.69 17.30 6.12
C GLU A 201 -18.55 16.76 4.95
N GLY A 202 -19.71 16.16 5.27
CA GLY A 202 -20.63 15.65 4.25
C GLY A 202 -20.39 14.19 3.87
N ARG A 203 -20.74 13.84 2.62
CA ARG A 203 -20.62 12.46 2.11
C ARG A 203 -19.17 12.17 1.75
N SER A 204 -18.74 10.95 2.05
CA SER A 204 -17.42 10.46 1.67
C SER A 204 -17.46 8.98 1.34
N GLU A 205 -16.49 8.55 0.54
CA GLU A 205 -16.32 7.16 0.12
C GLU A 205 -14.85 6.76 0.25
N VAL A 206 -14.59 5.62 0.89
CA VAL A 206 -13.27 4.98 0.89
C VAL A 206 -13.28 3.91 -0.19
N VAL A 207 -12.42 4.08 -1.19
CA VAL A 207 -12.20 3.11 -2.26
C VAL A 207 -10.95 2.31 -1.94
N VAL A 208 -11.13 1.00 -1.84
CA VAL A 208 -10.07 0.02 -1.60
C VAL A 208 -9.81 -0.73 -2.90
N GLN A 209 -8.72 -0.41 -3.57
CA GLN A 209 -8.24 -1.19 -4.69
C GLN A 209 -7.15 -2.12 -4.19
N ILE A 210 -7.26 -3.40 -4.53
CA ILE A 210 -6.35 -4.46 -4.09
C ILE A 210 -6.23 -5.56 -5.17
N SER A 211 -5.26 -6.45 -5.02
CA SER A 211 -5.09 -7.60 -5.93
C SER A 211 -5.39 -8.95 -5.26
N SER A 212 -5.64 -8.98 -3.95
CA SER A 212 -5.99 -10.23 -3.26
C SER A 212 -6.97 -10.01 -2.10
N ILE A 213 -7.86 -10.99 -1.88
CA ILE A 213 -8.76 -11.07 -0.73
C ILE A 213 -8.60 -12.44 -0.08
N ALA A 214 -8.21 -12.47 1.19
CA ALA A 214 -8.13 -13.71 1.96
C ALA A 214 -9.51 -14.18 2.45
N THR A 215 -9.58 -15.37 3.07
CA THR A 215 -10.77 -15.79 3.79
C THR A 215 -10.90 -14.98 5.10
N LEU A 216 -11.90 -14.10 5.17
CA LEU A 216 -12.21 -13.22 6.30
C LEU A 216 -13.24 -13.86 7.25
N GLY A 217 -14.03 -14.80 6.75
CA GLY A 217 -15.06 -15.54 7.49
C GLY A 217 -16.46 -15.32 6.90
N ALA A 218 -17.42 -16.09 7.39
CA ALA A 218 -18.81 -16.07 6.88
C ALA A 218 -19.59 -14.79 7.23
N LYS A 219 -19.06 -13.95 8.13
CA LYS A 219 -19.64 -12.65 8.50
C LYS A 219 -18.58 -11.56 8.28
N ASP A 220 -19.04 -10.34 8.05
CA ASP A 220 -18.21 -9.17 7.76
C ASP A 220 -17.65 -8.48 9.01
N HIS A 221 -17.85 -9.03 10.21
CA HIS A 221 -17.50 -8.37 11.48
C HIS A 221 -16.06 -7.87 11.54
N TRP A 222 -15.07 -8.67 11.09
CA TRP A 222 -13.68 -8.22 11.07
C TRP A 222 -13.45 -7.10 10.05
N LEU A 223 -14.11 -7.20 8.89
CA LEU A 223 -13.98 -6.19 7.84
C LEU A 223 -14.56 -4.85 8.31
N GLN A 224 -15.77 -4.86 8.89
CA GLN A 224 -16.44 -3.67 9.40
C GLN A 224 -15.74 -3.11 10.65
N ASN A 225 -15.63 -3.93 11.70
CA ASN A 225 -15.30 -3.47 13.05
C ASN A 225 -13.79 -3.34 13.31
N CYS A 226 -12.93 -3.81 12.38
CA CYS A 226 -11.49 -3.64 12.48
C CYS A 226 -10.99 -2.77 11.33
N LEU A 227 -11.01 -3.28 10.10
CA LEU A 227 -10.37 -2.59 8.98
C LEU A 227 -11.13 -1.31 8.57
N PHE A 228 -12.44 -1.40 8.33
CA PHE A 228 -13.25 -0.26 7.87
C PHE A 228 -13.43 0.79 8.95
N ASP A 229 -13.64 0.41 10.21
CA ASP A 229 -13.68 1.38 11.32
C ASP A 229 -12.34 2.12 11.50
N SER A 230 -11.21 1.45 11.26
CA SER A 230 -9.89 2.11 11.25
C SER A 230 -9.75 3.08 10.09
N LEU A 231 -10.14 2.68 8.88
CA LEU A 231 -10.16 3.54 7.70
C LEU A 231 -11.15 4.72 7.83
N ALA A 232 -12.19 4.58 8.65
CA ALA A 232 -13.16 5.63 8.93
C ALA A 232 -12.74 6.60 10.05
N SER A 233 -11.57 6.38 10.66
CA SER A 233 -11.02 7.28 11.69
C SER A 233 -10.60 8.62 11.08
N SER A 234 -10.73 9.70 11.85
CA SER A 234 -10.42 11.07 11.43
C SER A 234 -10.21 12.00 12.64
N LYS A 235 -9.51 13.12 12.44
CA LYS A 235 -9.33 14.18 13.45
C LYS A 235 -10.66 14.77 13.92
N ASN A 236 -11.59 14.93 13.00
CA ASN A 236 -12.93 15.47 13.23
C ASN A 236 -14.01 14.38 13.34
N GLN A 237 -13.68 13.22 13.94
CA GLN A 237 -14.59 12.06 14.06
C GLN A 237 -15.98 12.38 14.62
N ARG A 238 -16.11 13.40 15.48
CA ARG A 238 -17.39 13.78 16.10
C ARG A 238 -18.38 14.40 15.10
N THR A 239 -17.88 15.06 14.06
CA THR A 239 -18.70 15.72 13.03
C THR A 239 -18.65 14.97 11.70
N ALA A 240 -17.59 14.21 11.45
CA ALA A 240 -17.43 13.43 10.24
C ALA A 240 -18.46 12.29 10.17
N ARG A 241 -19.13 12.17 9.02
CA ARG A 241 -19.98 11.02 8.71
C ARG A 241 -19.12 9.79 8.40
N LYS A 242 -19.56 8.60 8.81
CA LYS A 242 -18.93 7.34 8.40
C LYS A 242 -18.96 7.22 6.87
N PRO A 243 -17.81 7.00 6.20
CA PRO A 243 -17.76 6.88 4.75
C PRO A 243 -18.46 5.60 4.26
N THR A 244 -18.90 5.61 3.02
CA THR A 244 -19.22 4.36 2.31
C THR A 244 -17.95 3.67 1.87
N PHE A 245 -18.00 2.35 1.65
CA PHE A 245 -16.83 1.58 1.22
C PHE A 245 -17.08 0.91 -0.12
N ARG A 246 -16.08 0.99 -1.01
CA ARG A 246 -16.03 0.27 -2.29
C ARG A 246 -14.75 -0.51 -2.40
N VAL A 247 -14.81 -1.66 -3.04
CA VAL A 247 -13.65 -2.50 -3.32
C VAL A 247 -13.51 -2.67 -4.82
N VAL A 248 -12.45 -2.13 -5.39
CA VAL A 248 -12.13 -2.31 -6.81
C VAL A 248 -11.37 -3.61 -6.96
N PHE A 249 -12.00 -4.58 -7.64
CA PHE A 249 -11.45 -5.90 -7.90
C PHE A 249 -11.89 -6.32 -9.31
N PRO A 250 -11.05 -6.99 -10.11
CA PRO A 250 -11.42 -7.34 -11.48
C PRO A 250 -12.29 -8.60 -11.53
N THR A 251 -13.18 -8.66 -12.52
CA THR A 251 -13.87 -9.88 -12.96
C THR A 251 -12.98 -10.73 -13.87
N ALA A 252 -13.45 -11.93 -14.21
CA ALA A 252 -12.75 -12.79 -15.16
C ALA A 252 -12.71 -12.21 -16.58
N ASP A 253 -13.74 -11.49 -17.00
CA ASP A 253 -13.74 -10.82 -18.30
C ASP A 253 -12.69 -9.70 -18.36
N GLU A 254 -12.55 -8.93 -17.29
CA GLU A 254 -11.55 -7.86 -17.21
C GLU A 254 -10.11 -8.42 -17.21
N VAL A 255 -9.88 -9.56 -16.55
CA VAL A 255 -8.60 -10.27 -16.62
C VAL A 255 -8.35 -10.82 -18.02
N ARG A 256 -9.35 -11.46 -18.63
CA ARG A 256 -9.30 -12.00 -20.00
C ARG A 256 -8.94 -10.93 -21.03
N ARG A 257 -9.48 -9.72 -20.89
CA ARG A 257 -9.21 -8.58 -21.79
C ARG A 257 -7.94 -7.79 -21.45
N SER A 258 -7.22 -8.16 -20.38
CA SER A 258 -6.00 -7.45 -19.95
C SER A 258 -4.83 -7.61 -20.92
N LEU A 259 -3.78 -6.78 -20.77
CA LEU A 259 -2.58 -6.79 -21.62
C LEU A 259 -1.83 -8.13 -21.65
N ASP A 260 -1.97 -8.97 -20.63
CA ASP A 260 -1.41 -10.32 -20.66
C ASP A 260 -2.46 -11.44 -20.82
N GLY A 261 -3.72 -11.07 -21.06
CA GLY A 261 -4.83 -12.02 -21.06
C GLY A 261 -4.96 -12.70 -19.70
N TYR A 262 -5.35 -13.98 -19.68
CA TYR A 262 -5.51 -14.70 -18.42
C TYR A 262 -4.23 -14.81 -17.58
N ALA A 263 -3.04 -14.71 -18.18
CA ALA A 263 -1.78 -14.73 -17.45
C ALA A 263 -1.65 -13.57 -16.45
N SER A 264 -2.35 -12.44 -16.65
CA SER A 264 -2.44 -11.38 -15.63
C SER A 264 -3.06 -11.87 -14.33
N GLY A 265 -4.04 -12.78 -14.42
CA GLY A 265 -4.80 -13.32 -13.30
C GLY A 265 -3.96 -14.12 -12.31
N ALA A 266 -2.79 -14.62 -12.70
CA ALA A 266 -1.87 -15.34 -11.81
C ALA A 266 -1.32 -14.47 -10.65
N SER A 267 -1.44 -13.13 -10.75
CA SER A 267 -1.04 -12.21 -9.67
C SER A 267 -2.25 -11.69 -8.86
N ILE A 268 -3.47 -12.17 -9.15
CA ILE A 268 -4.73 -11.72 -8.57
C ILE A 268 -5.46 -12.89 -7.92
N HIS A 269 -5.79 -12.76 -6.64
CA HIS A 269 -6.20 -13.91 -5.83
C HIS A 269 -7.46 -13.65 -5.02
N THR A 270 -8.49 -14.45 -5.25
CA THR A 270 -9.62 -14.58 -4.33
C THR A 270 -10.13 -16.01 -4.38
N LYS A 271 -10.88 -16.43 -3.38
CA LYS A 271 -11.45 -17.77 -3.30
C LYS A 271 -12.92 -17.69 -2.95
N VAL A 272 -13.72 -18.53 -3.61
CA VAL A 272 -15.19 -18.58 -3.47
C VAL A 272 -15.73 -20.01 -3.27
N LYS A 273 -14.85 -21.01 -3.09
CA LYS A 273 -15.23 -22.42 -3.14
C LYS A 273 -15.79 -22.96 -1.83
N SER A 274 -15.24 -22.56 -0.68
CA SER A 274 -15.71 -23.07 0.62
C SER A 274 -17.01 -22.37 1.06
N ALA A 275 -17.77 -22.99 1.96
CA ALA A 275 -19.00 -22.39 2.50
C ALA A 275 -18.76 -21.01 3.15
N GLN A 276 -17.63 -20.83 3.84
CA GLN A 276 -17.25 -19.54 4.40
C GLN A 276 -16.97 -18.49 3.32
N GLN A 277 -16.33 -18.90 2.22
CA GLN A 277 -15.98 -18.03 1.11
C GLN A 277 -17.22 -17.64 0.28
N ALA A 278 -18.17 -18.56 0.10
CA ALA A 278 -19.46 -18.26 -0.52
C ALA A 278 -20.24 -17.21 0.30
N LYS A 279 -20.30 -17.38 1.62
CA LYS A 279 -20.89 -16.36 2.54
C LYS A 279 -20.13 -15.05 2.53
N GLN A 280 -18.80 -15.10 2.39
CA GLN A 280 -18.00 -13.91 2.21
C GLN A 280 -18.31 -13.15 0.92
N LEU A 281 -18.53 -13.86 -0.19
CA LEU A 281 -18.92 -13.24 -1.44
C LEU A 281 -20.27 -12.53 -1.32
N GLU A 282 -21.23 -13.07 -0.54
CA GLU A 282 -22.54 -12.43 -0.32
C GLU A 282 -22.42 -11.01 0.24
N TYR A 283 -21.53 -10.76 1.21
CA TYR A 283 -21.35 -9.41 1.78
C TYR A 283 -20.32 -8.54 1.04
N LEU A 284 -19.41 -9.12 0.26
CA LEU A 284 -18.45 -8.35 -0.54
C LEU A 284 -19.04 -7.88 -1.88
N ARG A 285 -19.89 -8.69 -2.52
CA ARG A 285 -20.45 -8.36 -3.84
C ARG A 285 -21.14 -6.99 -3.91
N PRO A 286 -21.92 -6.54 -2.91
CA PRO A 286 -22.56 -5.22 -2.95
C PRO A 286 -21.59 -4.04 -2.98
N ILE A 287 -20.35 -4.23 -2.50
CA ILE A 287 -19.32 -3.20 -2.46
C ILE A 287 -18.26 -3.40 -3.55
N PHE A 288 -18.34 -4.44 -4.39
CA PHE A 288 -17.42 -4.61 -5.51
C PHE A 288 -17.70 -3.64 -6.66
N CYS A 289 -16.60 -3.15 -7.24
CA CYS A 289 -16.56 -2.30 -8.40
C CYS A 289 -15.54 -2.83 -9.41
N HIS A 290 -15.82 -2.64 -10.69
CA HIS A 290 -14.95 -3.04 -11.78
C HIS A 290 -13.63 -2.27 -11.77
N TRP A 291 -12.56 -2.95 -12.20
CA TRP A 291 -11.25 -2.36 -12.46
C TRP A 291 -11.25 -1.55 -13.75
N ALA A 292 -11.71 -2.16 -14.84
CA ALA A 292 -11.69 -1.60 -16.18
C ALA A 292 -12.82 -0.61 -16.44
N ASN A 293 -13.89 -0.70 -15.65
CA ASN A 293 -15.01 0.25 -15.68
C ASN A 293 -15.78 0.30 -17.01
N ASP A 294 -15.75 -0.80 -17.78
CA ASP A 294 -16.33 -0.92 -19.11
C ASP A 294 -17.07 -2.24 -19.34
N THR A 295 -17.51 -2.88 -18.26
CA THR A 295 -18.20 -4.17 -18.32
C THR A 295 -19.64 -3.93 -18.76
N LEU A 296 -20.03 -4.50 -19.91
CA LEU A 296 -21.41 -4.40 -20.42
C LEU A 296 -22.45 -4.93 -19.44
N GLY A 297 -22.08 -5.99 -18.72
CA GLY A 297 -22.89 -6.63 -17.69
C GLY A 297 -22.72 -6.05 -16.29
N GLY A 298 -22.06 -4.90 -16.10
CA GLY A 298 -21.99 -4.19 -14.81
C GLY A 298 -23.17 -3.23 -14.61
N LYS A 299 -23.34 -2.64 -13.41
CA LYS A 299 -24.37 -1.61 -13.22
C LYS A 299 -24.04 -0.38 -14.05
N SER A 300 -24.99 0.08 -14.87
CA SER A 300 -24.78 1.27 -15.68
C SER A 300 -24.47 2.48 -14.81
N LEU A 301 -23.46 3.24 -15.21
CA LEU A 301 -23.21 4.55 -14.64
C LEU A 301 -24.39 5.50 -14.96
N PRO A 302 -24.59 6.57 -14.18
CA PRO A 302 -25.55 7.63 -14.55
C PRO A 302 -25.31 8.11 -15.98
N LYS A 303 -26.38 8.39 -16.74
CA LYS A 303 -26.29 8.74 -18.17
C LYS A 303 -25.46 10.01 -18.43
N ASP A 304 -25.37 10.88 -17.45
CA ASP A 304 -24.66 12.15 -17.40
C ASP A 304 -23.26 12.04 -16.75
N ALA A 305 -22.86 10.85 -16.32
CA ALA A 305 -21.56 10.64 -15.71
C ALA A 305 -20.42 10.87 -16.71
N VAL A 306 -19.55 11.82 -16.41
CA VAL A 306 -18.30 12.02 -17.15
C VAL A 306 -17.25 11.06 -16.61
N VAL A 307 -16.84 10.09 -17.42
CA VAL A 307 -15.81 9.12 -17.05
C VAL A 307 -14.42 9.74 -17.15
N ARG A 308 -13.72 9.80 -16.03
CA ARG A 308 -12.31 10.14 -15.92
C ARG A 308 -11.48 8.88 -16.10
N ASP A 309 -10.81 8.76 -17.24
CA ASP A 309 -10.02 7.58 -17.62
C ASP A 309 -8.58 7.65 -17.07
N ALA A 310 -8.21 6.70 -16.21
CA ALA A 310 -6.87 6.60 -15.61
C ALA A 310 -5.79 6.15 -16.61
N GLY A 311 -6.19 5.60 -17.75
CA GLY A 311 -5.32 5.08 -18.82
C GLY A 311 -4.78 3.68 -18.54
N ARG A 312 -5.38 2.93 -17.59
CA ARG A 312 -4.85 1.65 -17.10
C ARG A 312 -5.87 0.50 -17.07
N GLN A 313 -7.03 0.67 -17.69
CA GLN A 313 -8.12 -0.31 -17.67
C GLN A 313 -7.73 -1.72 -18.18
N ARG A 314 -6.66 -1.84 -19.00
CA ARG A 314 -6.12 -3.13 -19.48
C ARG A 314 -4.85 -3.59 -18.78
N ALA A 315 -4.19 -2.74 -18.00
CA ALA A 315 -3.06 -3.13 -17.19
C ALA A 315 -3.58 -3.68 -15.86
N ALA A 316 -3.64 -5.00 -15.72
CA ALA A 316 -4.26 -5.65 -14.57
C ALA A 316 -3.66 -5.16 -13.23
N PRO A 317 -4.48 -5.03 -12.17
CA PRO A 317 -4.03 -4.42 -10.93
C PRO A 317 -3.11 -5.35 -10.12
N HIS A 318 -1.90 -4.86 -9.83
CA HIS A 318 -1.06 -5.39 -8.76
C HIS A 318 -0.77 -4.34 -7.67
N ILE A 319 -1.10 -3.07 -7.93
CA ILE A 319 -1.16 -1.99 -6.94
C ILE A 319 -2.19 -2.31 -5.83
N LYS A 320 -1.98 -1.74 -4.64
CA LYS A 320 -2.97 -1.70 -3.56
C LYS A 320 -3.06 -0.26 -3.04
N THR A 321 -4.23 0.34 -3.18
CA THR A 321 -4.50 1.69 -2.70
C THR A 321 -5.76 1.74 -1.86
N TYR A 322 -5.72 2.50 -0.77
CA TYR A 322 -6.89 2.86 0.02
C TYR A 322 -7.01 4.38 -0.04
N ILE A 323 -8.10 4.91 -0.58
CA ILE A 323 -8.24 6.35 -0.85
C ILE A 323 -9.60 6.81 -0.34
N ARG A 324 -9.64 7.88 0.48
CA ARG A 324 -10.88 8.51 0.93
C ARG A 324 -11.18 9.74 0.07
N TYR A 325 -12.28 9.68 -0.66
CA TYR A 325 -12.85 10.78 -1.40
C TYR A 325 -13.91 11.47 -0.55
N GLY A 326 -13.78 12.78 -0.35
CA GLY A 326 -14.89 13.63 0.09
C GLY A 326 -15.72 14.10 -1.11
N GLU A 327 -16.56 15.11 -0.91
CA GLU A 327 -17.45 15.60 -1.97
C GLU A 327 -16.70 16.35 -3.08
N GLU A 328 -15.65 17.11 -2.73
CA GLU A 328 -14.90 17.92 -3.69
C GLU A 328 -13.50 17.34 -3.98
N THR A 329 -12.86 16.77 -2.96
CA THR A 329 -11.42 16.47 -2.98
C THR A 329 -11.11 15.17 -2.25
N ILE A 330 -9.85 14.74 -2.30
CA ILE A 330 -9.35 13.56 -1.61
C ILE A 330 -8.84 13.96 -0.23
N ASP A 331 -9.31 13.29 0.82
CA ASP A 331 -8.87 13.57 2.19
C ASP A 331 -7.52 12.92 2.50
N TRP A 332 -7.32 11.69 2.05
CA TRP A 332 -6.06 10.97 2.21
C TRP A 332 -5.97 9.79 1.24
N ALA A 333 -4.74 9.34 1.01
CA ALA A 333 -4.43 8.18 0.19
C ALA A 333 -3.31 7.35 0.83
N LEU A 334 -3.50 6.04 0.83
CA LEU A 334 -2.53 5.05 1.26
C LEU A 334 -2.11 4.19 0.07
N LEU A 335 -0.81 4.14 -0.20
CA LEU A 335 -0.18 3.15 -1.07
C LEU A 335 0.48 2.09 -0.21
N THR A 336 0.19 0.81 -0.41
CA THR A 336 0.72 -0.26 0.46
C THR A 336 0.94 -1.57 -0.29
N SER A 337 1.68 -2.49 0.31
CA SER A 337 1.68 -3.90 -0.09
C SER A 337 0.46 -4.66 0.44
N ALA A 338 -0.20 -4.17 1.50
CA ALA A 338 -1.26 -4.88 2.19
C ALA A 338 -2.53 -5.04 1.34
N ASN A 339 -2.94 -6.29 1.17
CA ASN A 339 -4.24 -6.69 0.62
C ASN A 339 -5.32 -6.74 1.73
N ILE A 340 -6.59 -6.99 1.39
CA ILE A 340 -7.62 -7.26 2.41
C ILE A 340 -7.41 -8.67 2.98
N SER A 341 -6.67 -8.77 4.07
CA SER A 341 -6.46 -10.00 4.82
C SER A 341 -6.19 -9.75 6.31
N LYS A 342 -6.55 -10.71 7.16
CA LYS A 342 -6.19 -10.71 8.59
C LYS A 342 -4.69 -10.88 8.80
N GLN A 343 -4.01 -11.57 7.87
CA GLN A 343 -2.57 -11.80 7.93
C GLN A 343 -1.79 -10.50 7.73
N ALA A 344 -2.25 -9.64 6.82
CA ALA A 344 -1.65 -8.34 6.52
C ALA A 344 -2.02 -7.29 7.57
N TRP A 345 -3.31 -7.11 7.84
CA TRP A 345 -3.78 -6.01 8.71
C TRP A 345 -3.86 -6.37 10.19
N GLY A 346 -3.88 -7.66 10.52
CA GLY A 346 -4.07 -8.16 11.89
C GLY A 346 -5.49 -8.65 12.15
N GLU A 347 -5.60 -9.64 13.04
CA GLU A 347 -6.88 -10.17 13.51
C GLU A 347 -7.66 -9.16 14.38
N ALA A 348 -8.89 -9.50 14.74
CA ALA A 348 -9.59 -8.77 15.79
C ALA A 348 -8.82 -8.92 17.11
N ALA A 349 -8.86 -7.88 17.96
CA ALA A 349 -8.18 -7.92 19.24
C ALA A 349 -8.72 -9.07 20.11
N ASN A 350 -7.82 -9.83 20.73
CA ASN A 350 -8.19 -10.90 21.66
C ASN A 350 -8.62 -10.33 23.03
N ALA A 351 -8.97 -11.21 23.98
CA ALA A 351 -9.37 -10.81 25.33
C ALA A 351 -8.28 -10.02 26.08
N SER A 352 -7.00 -10.28 25.77
CA SER A 352 -5.83 -9.55 26.29
C SER A 352 -5.53 -8.26 25.51
N ARG A 353 -6.42 -7.85 24.60
CA ARG A 353 -6.30 -6.66 23.74
C ARG A 353 -5.08 -6.69 22.81
N GLU A 354 -4.68 -7.89 22.39
CA GLU A 354 -3.62 -8.06 21.41
C GLU A 354 -4.20 -8.34 20.02
N VAL A 355 -3.57 -7.74 19.01
CA VAL A 355 -3.81 -8.02 17.59
C VAL A 355 -2.68 -8.90 17.09
N ARG A 356 -3.05 -10.05 16.52
CA ARG A 356 -2.13 -10.98 15.89
C ARG A 356 -1.97 -10.63 14.41
N ILE A 357 -0.75 -10.37 13.96
CA ILE A 357 -0.36 -10.10 12.57
C ILE A 357 0.54 -11.23 12.10
N ALA A 358 0.38 -11.69 10.86
CA ALA A 358 1.17 -12.81 10.32
C ALA A 358 2.15 -12.43 9.21
N SER A 359 1.96 -11.29 8.55
CA SER A 359 2.73 -10.90 7.36
C SER A 359 3.51 -9.61 7.56
N TRP A 360 4.62 -9.48 6.81
CA TRP A 360 5.35 -8.23 6.68
C TRP A 360 4.71 -7.40 5.57
N GLU A 361 4.20 -6.22 5.91
CA GLU A 361 3.65 -5.26 4.95
C GLU A 361 4.26 -3.88 5.18
N VAL A 362 4.29 -3.07 4.13
CA VAL A 362 4.79 -1.70 4.20
C VAL A 362 4.01 -0.81 3.25
N GLY A 363 3.75 0.42 3.66
CA GLY A 363 2.99 1.40 2.92
C GLY A 363 3.19 2.82 3.44
N VAL A 364 2.71 3.78 2.66
CA VAL A 364 2.79 5.21 2.95
C VAL A 364 1.41 5.84 2.86
N LEU A 365 1.03 6.53 3.93
CA LEU A 365 -0.17 7.35 3.99
C LEU A 365 0.22 8.81 3.77
N VAL A 366 -0.53 9.49 2.90
CA VAL A 366 -0.39 10.91 2.61
C VAL A 366 -1.75 11.60 2.64
N TRP A 367 -1.75 12.89 2.97
CA TRP A 367 -2.93 13.75 2.95
C TRP A 367 -2.51 15.18 2.52
N PRO A 368 -3.46 16.05 2.13
CA PRO A 368 -3.15 17.33 1.50
C PRO A 368 -2.20 18.21 2.32
N SER A 369 -2.53 18.45 3.60
CA SER A 369 -1.75 19.37 4.43
C SER A 369 -0.35 18.87 4.74
N LEU A 370 -0.17 17.55 4.85
CA LEU A 370 1.15 16.96 4.99
C LEU A 370 2.02 17.20 3.74
N LEU A 371 1.47 17.04 2.54
CA LEU A 371 2.25 17.17 1.31
C LEU A 371 2.56 18.62 0.96
N ALA A 372 1.62 19.54 1.21
CA ALA A 372 1.77 20.96 0.88
C ALA A 372 2.36 21.81 2.01
N GLY A 373 2.32 21.34 3.27
CA GLY A 373 2.67 22.14 4.44
C GLY A 373 1.63 23.23 4.77
N ASP A 374 0.39 23.08 4.30
CA ASP A 374 -0.70 24.03 4.47
C ASP A 374 -2.00 23.28 4.82
N GLU A 375 -2.61 23.61 5.97
CA GLU A 375 -3.87 23.00 6.45
C GLU A 375 -5.06 23.20 5.51
N GLN A 376 -4.99 24.19 4.61
CA GLN A 376 -6.04 24.46 3.62
C GLN A 376 -5.76 23.83 2.25
N ALA A 377 -4.66 23.09 2.11
CA ALA A 377 -4.33 22.41 0.87
C ALA A 377 -5.42 21.41 0.47
N LYS A 378 -5.63 21.29 -0.84
CA LYS A 378 -6.59 20.35 -1.45
C LYS A 378 -5.83 19.28 -2.23
N MET A 379 -6.29 18.03 -2.17
CA MET A 379 -5.77 16.96 -3.03
C MET A 379 -6.82 16.54 -4.05
N VAL A 380 -6.43 16.43 -5.32
CA VAL A 380 -7.35 16.06 -6.42
C VAL A 380 -6.79 14.89 -7.20
N GLY A 381 -7.69 14.06 -7.73
CA GLY A 381 -7.30 12.95 -8.60
C GLY A 381 -6.82 13.44 -9.96
N THR A 382 -5.69 12.95 -10.43
CA THR A 382 -5.18 13.17 -11.79
C THR A 382 -5.35 11.93 -12.65
N PHE A 383 -5.62 12.15 -13.94
CA PHE A 383 -5.97 11.11 -14.91
C PHE A 383 -5.17 11.35 -16.18
N LYS A 384 -4.38 10.38 -16.62
CA LYS A 384 -3.43 10.49 -17.76
C LYS A 384 -2.34 11.57 -17.63
N THR A 385 -2.42 12.47 -16.66
CA THR A 385 -1.39 13.48 -16.33
C THR A 385 -0.71 13.20 -14.98
N ASP A 386 0.47 13.78 -14.78
CA ASP A 386 1.20 13.71 -13.50
C ASP A 386 0.85 14.90 -12.58
N MET A 387 0.25 15.96 -13.13
CA MET A 387 -0.14 17.17 -12.41
C MET A 387 -1.65 17.45 -12.57
N PRO A 388 -2.29 18.11 -11.59
CA PRO A 388 -3.64 18.63 -11.73
C PRO A 388 -3.74 19.58 -12.93
N THR A 389 -4.86 19.48 -13.64
CA THR A 389 -5.21 20.36 -14.75
C THR A 389 -6.45 21.19 -14.37
N ASP A 390 -6.66 22.33 -15.03
CA ASP A 390 -7.70 23.31 -14.65
C ASP A 390 -9.12 22.73 -14.74
N ASP A 391 -9.33 21.71 -15.57
CA ASP A 391 -10.60 21.01 -15.77
C ASP A 391 -11.00 20.07 -14.62
N VAL A 392 -10.04 19.60 -13.82
CA VAL A 392 -10.27 18.68 -12.69
C VAL A 392 -10.04 19.33 -11.32
N THR A 393 -9.57 20.57 -11.30
CA THR A 393 -9.22 21.30 -10.07
C THR A 393 -10.40 22.19 -9.66
N PRO A 394 -11.05 21.94 -8.51
CA PRO A 394 -12.05 22.87 -7.99
C PRO A 394 -11.45 24.28 -7.81
N PRO A 395 -12.23 25.36 -7.82
CA PRO A 395 -11.72 26.70 -7.52
C PRO A 395 -10.96 26.69 -6.18
N THR A 396 -9.67 26.98 -6.22
CA THR A 396 -8.80 26.88 -5.05
C THR A 396 -8.67 28.18 -4.29
N ASN A 397 -9.12 29.31 -4.87
CA ASN A 397 -8.97 30.64 -4.30
C ASN A 397 -7.52 30.92 -3.84
N GLY A 398 -6.53 30.43 -4.58
CA GLY A 398 -5.11 30.59 -4.28
C GLY A 398 -4.51 29.56 -3.31
N LYS A 399 -5.28 28.55 -2.86
CA LYS A 399 -4.80 27.49 -1.97
C LYS A 399 -3.96 26.44 -2.72
N PRO A 400 -2.96 25.81 -2.07
CA PRO A 400 -2.14 24.76 -2.68
C PRO A 400 -2.98 23.55 -3.13
N VAL A 401 -2.63 23.00 -4.30
CA VAL A 401 -3.25 21.79 -4.85
C VAL A 401 -2.20 20.71 -5.03
N VAL A 402 -2.52 19.53 -4.53
CA VAL A 402 -1.71 18.32 -4.71
C VAL A 402 -2.43 17.36 -5.65
N GLY A 403 -1.74 16.89 -6.69
CA GLY A 403 -2.26 15.84 -7.56
C GLY A 403 -2.00 14.45 -7.01
N LEU A 404 -3.01 13.58 -7.05
CA LEU A 404 -2.87 12.14 -6.80
C LEU A 404 -3.21 11.37 -8.06
N ARG A 405 -2.25 10.62 -8.60
CA ARG A 405 -2.50 9.79 -9.79
C ARG A 405 -3.40 8.61 -9.45
N ILE A 406 -4.64 8.64 -9.93
CA ILE A 406 -5.63 7.58 -9.66
C ILE A 406 -5.37 6.38 -10.58
N PRO A 407 -5.35 5.14 -10.07
CA PRO A 407 -5.02 3.96 -10.87
C PRO A 407 -6.21 3.36 -11.63
N TYR A 408 -7.44 3.77 -11.31
CA TYR A 408 -8.70 3.28 -11.88
C TYR A 408 -9.58 4.44 -12.36
N ASN A 409 -10.58 4.13 -13.18
CA ASN A 409 -11.50 5.14 -13.72
C ASN A 409 -12.50 5.61 -12.66
N LEU A 410 -12.96 6.85 -12.77
CA LEU A 410 -14.05 7.40 -11.95
C LEU A 410 -15.16 8.00 -12.82
N PRO A 411 -16.44 7.97 -12.40
CA PRO A 411 -16.96 7.27 -11.23
C PRO A 411 -16.84 5.74 -11.39
N LEU A 412 -16.80 5.02 -10.26
CA LEU A 412 -16.71 3.57 -10.25
C LEU A 412 -18.00 2.92 -10.75
N GLN A 413 -17.86 1.88 -11.58
CA GLN A 413 -18.93 1.02 -12.05
C GLN A 413 -19.08 -0.14 -11.05
N PRO A 414 -20.20 -0.22 -10.31
CA PRO A 414 -20.42 -1.32 -9.39
C PRO A 414 -20.71 -2.62 -10.15
N TYR A 415 -20.38 -3.74 -9.52
CA TYR A 415 -20.79 -5.06 -9.98
C TYR A 415 -22.33 -5.16 -10.04
N ASN A 416 -22.82 -5.97 -10.97
CA ASN A 416 -24.18 -6.48 -10.99
C ASN A 416 -24.38 -7.63 -9.98
N ARG A 417 -25.64 -8.02 -9.78
CA ARG A 417 -26.04 -8.96 -8.71
C ARG A 417 -25.44 -10.37 -8.87
N ASP A 418 -25.18 -10.78 -10.10
CA ASP A 418 -24.77 -12.13 -10.45
C ASP A 418 -23.30 -12.22 -10.87
N GLU A 419 -22.57 -11.09 -10.81
CA GLU A 419 -21.16 -11.06 -11.14
C GLU A 419 -20.29 -11.62 -10.01
N GLU A 420 -19.18 -12.20 -10.44
CA GLU A 420 -18.16 -12.77 -9.56
C GLU A 420 -16.80 -12.16 -9.84
N PRO A 421 -15.96 -11.98 -8.80
CA PRO A 421 -14.59 -11.57 -9.00
C PRO A 421 -13.80 -12.66 -9.74
N TRP A 422 -12.66 -12.29 -10.32
CA TRP A 422 -11.69 -13.25 -10.85
C TRP A 422 -11.27 -14.26 -9.77
N VAL A 423 -11.36 -15.55 -10.09
CA VAL A 423 -10.95 -16.66 -9.22
C VAL A 423 -10.01 -17.56 -10.03
N ALA A 424 -8.71 -17.48 -9.78
CA ALA A 424 -7.71 -18.30 -10.47
C ALA A 424 -7.95 -19.81 -10.33
N GLU A 425 -8.69 -20.23 -9.29
CA GLU A 425 -9.10 -21.63 -9.07
C GLU A 425 -10.43 -22.02 -9.77
N LYS A 426 -10.94 -21.23 -10.72
CA LYS A 426 -11.98 -21.66 -11.67
C LYS A 426 -11.41 -21.78 -13.09
N SER A 427 -12.06 -22.59 -13.94
CA SER A 427 -11.78 -22.63 -15.38
C SER A 427 -12.66 -21.64 -16.13
N TYR A 428 -12.11 -21.01 -17.18
CA TYR A 428 -12.76 -20.06 -18.06
C TYR A 428 -12.46 -20.45 -19.51
N SER A 429 -13.48 -20.91 -20.23
CA SER A 429 -13.35 -21.46 -21.59
C SER A 429 -13.36 -20.41 -22.69
N GLU A 430 -13.91 -19.21 -22.44
CA GLU A 430 -13.88 -18.12 -23.41
C GLU A 430 -12.43 -17.67 -23.62
N PRO A 431 -11.89 -17.68 -24.86
CA PRO A 431 -10.52 -17.28 -25.09
C PRO A 431 -10.26 -15.81 -24.75
N ASP A 432 -9.07 -15.54 -24.25
CA ASP A 432 -8.51 -14.20 -24.23
C ASP A 432 -8.14 -13.73 -25.65
N TRP A 433 -7.69 -12.48 -25.75
CA TRP A 433 -7.31 -11.90 -27.05
C TRP A 433 -6.09 -12.57 -27.69
N LYS A 434 -5.34 -13.39 -26.94
CA LYS A 434 -4.23 -14.23 -27.44
C LYS A 434 -4.71 -15.62 -27.88
N GLY A 435 -6.00 -15.90 -27.80
CA GLY A 435 -6.58 -17.21 -28.13
C GLY A 435 -6.42 -18.25 -27.03
N LEU A 436 -6.05 -17.86 -25.80
CA LEU A 436 -5.83 -18.78 -24.69
C LEU A 436 -7.05 -18.81 -23.75
N ALA A 437 -7.45 -20.00 -23.32
CA ALA A 437 -8.39 -20.20 -22.23
C ALA A 437 -7.64 -20.38 -20.90
N TRP A 438 -8.30 -20.15 -19.77
CA TRP A 438 -7.74 -20.45 -18.45
C TRP A 438 -8.34 -21.75 -17.92
N ASN A 439 -7.59 -22.84 -17.96
CA ASN A 439 -8.04 -24.12 -17.43
C ASN A 439 -7.16 -24.53 -16.27
N ILE A 440 -7.76 -25.12 -15.25
CA ILE A 440 -7.03 -25.73 -14.15
C ILE A 440 -6.76 -27.17 -14.56
N GLU A 441 -5.50 -27.55 -14.58
CA GLU A 441 -5.12 -28.96 -14.68
C GLU A 441 -5.75 -29.70 -13.48
N GLN A 442 -6.56 -30.73 -13.78
CA GLN A 442 -7.31 -31.51 -12.78
C GLN A 442 -6.41 -32.31 -11.87
#